data_AF-A0A7V0Q4R6-F1
#
_entry.id   AF-A0A7V0Q4R6-F1
#
_cell.length_a   1.000
_cell.length_b   1.000
_cell.length_c   1.000
_cell.angle_alpha   90.00
_cell.angle_beta   90.00
_cell.angle_gamma   90.00
#
_symmetry.space_group_name_H-M   'P 1'
#
loop_
_entity.id
_entity.type
_entity.pdbx_description
1 polymer ?
#
loop_
_entity_poly.entity_id
_entity_poly.type
_entity_poly.pdbx_seq_one_letter_code
_entity_poly.pdbx_strand_id
1 'polypeptide(L)' 'MEVIDGAVPDGLDPIDGCAFRTRCPDAMDICRIAPPWTTSAAHGVTCHLAVTQVGS' A
#
# COMPACT_ATOMS: atom_id res chain seq x y z
N MET A 1 -15.86 34.76 -12.18
CA MET A 1 -14.90 33.64 -12.30
C MET A 1 -14.77 33.08 -10.91
N GLU A 2 -15.62 32.10 -10.62
CA GLU A 2 -15.91 31.65 -9.26
C GLU A 2 -14.99 30.48 -8.97
N VAL A 3 -14.11 30.66 -7.98
CA VAL A 3 -13.32 29.57 -7.42
C VAL A 3 -14.28 28.74 -6.61
N ILE A 4 -14.51 27.49 -7.02
CA ILE A 4 -15.18 26.52 -6.18
C ILE A 4 -14.19 26.25 -5.04
N ASP A 5 -14.56 26.56 -3.80
CA ASP A 5 -13.84 26.20 -2.58
C ASP A 5 -13.87 24.67 -2.39
N GLY A 6 -13.20 23.96 -3.30
CA GLY A 6 -12.99 22.53 -3.24
C GLY A 6 -11.83 22.25 -2.29
N ALA A 7 -12.04 22.40 -1.00
CA ALA A 7 -11.23 21.65 -0.06
C ALA A 7 -11.61 20.17 -0.29
N VAL A 8 -10.79 19.47 -1.08
CA VAL A 8 -10.85 18.01 -1.16
C VAL A 8 -10.75 17.53 0.28
N PRO A 9 -11.81 16.96 0.88
CA PRO A 9 -11.68 16.42 2.22
C PRO A 9 -10.60 15.34 2.15
N ASP A 10 -9.64 15.45 3.05
CA ASP A 10 -8.59 14.50 3.44
C ASP A 10 -9.12 13.04 3.47
N GLY A 11 -9.33 12.48 2.28
CA GLY A 11 -10.04 11.22 2.08
C GLY A 11 -9.13 10.00 2.06
N LEU A 12 -7.88 10.16 2.48
CA LEU A 12 -6.97 9.07 2.70
C LEU A 12 -6.30 9.30 4.04
N ASP A 13 -6.95 8.87 5.13
CA ASP A 13 -6.21 8.46 6.31
C ASP A 13 -5.03 7.63 5.82
N PRO A 14 -3.78 8.09 6.00
CA PRO A 14 -2.63 7.28 5.64
C PRO A 14 -2.72 6.06 6.54
N ILE A 15 -3.14 4.92 6.00
CA ILE A 15 -3.07 3.67 6.74
C ILE A 15 -1.59 3.49 7.07
N ASP A 16 -1.23 3.71 8.32
CA ASP A 16 0.09 3.41 8.84
C ASP A 16 0.37 1.93 8.56
N GLY A 17 1.30 1.69 7.65
CA GLY A 17 1.69 0.36 7.24
C GLY A 17 1.19 -0.07 5.87
N CYS A 18 0.89 -1.36 5.72
CA CYS A 18 0.38 -1.91 4.47
C CYS A 18 -1.11 -1.56 4.30
N ALA A 19 -1.46 -0.80 3.26
CA ALA A 19 -2.84 -0.42 2.94
C ALA A 19 -3.80 -1.62 2.80
N PHE A 20 -3.28 -2.78 2.40
CA PHE A 20 -4.05 -4.00 2.22
C PHE A 20 -4.19 -4.82 3.51
N ARG A 21 -3.54 -4.46 4.62
CA ARG A 21 -3.53 -5.27 5.87
C ARG A 21 -4.92 -5.69 6.35
N THR A 22 -5.92 -4.81 6.26
CA THR A 22 -7.29 -5.10 6.73
C THR A 22 -8.08 -6.02 5.79
N ARG A 23 -7.60 -6.21 4.56
CA ARG A 23 -8.23 -6.99 3.47
C ARG A 23 -7.37 -8.15 2.97
N CYS A 24 -6.12 -8.26 3.39
CA CYS A 24 -5.17 -9.26 2.90
C CYS A 24 -5.34 -10.58 3.69
N PRO A 25 -5.53 -11.73 3.02
CA PRO A 25 -5.68 -13.03 3.68
C PRO A 25 -4.38 -13.52 4.34
N ASP A 26 -3.22 -13.14 3.79
CA ASP A 26 -1.88 -13.44 4.32
C ASP A 26 -1.30 -12.26 5.13
N ALA A 27 -2.15 -11.44 5.76
CA ALA A 27 -1.67 -10.32 6.58
C ALA A 27 -0.85 -10.82 7.78
N MET A 28 0.42 -10.41 7.84
CA MET A 28 1.37 -10.75 8.90
C MET A 28 1.55 -9.60 9.89
N ASP A 29 2.22 -9.86 11.02
CA ASP A 29 2.52 -8.81 11.99
C ASP A 29 3.41 -7.70 11.39
N ILE A 30 4.34 -8.08 10.49
CA ILE A 30 5.17 -7.14 9.71
C ILE A 30 4.35 -6.23 8.79
N CYS A 31 3.10 -6.58 8.43
CA CYS A 31 2.24 -5.71 7.62
C CYS A 31 1.76 -4.46 8.37
N ARG A 32 2.02 -4.34 9.67
CA ARG A 32 1.82 -3.09 10.44
C ARG A 32 2.80 -1.98 10.03
N ILE A 33 3.93 -2.32 9.41
CA ILE A 33 4.87 -1.36 8.84
C ILE A 33 4.74 -1.30 7.33
N ALA A 34 5.07 -0.16 6.74
CA ALA A 34 4.93 0.05 5.30
C ALA A 34 5.90 -0.89 4.55
N PRO A 35 5.41 -1.71 3.60
CA PRO A 35 6.27 -2.57 2.82
C PRO A 35 7.20 -1.76 1.90
N PRO A 36 8.43 -2.23 1.68
CA PRO A 36 9.30 -1.62 0.68
C PRO A 36 8.71 -1.81 -0.72
N TRP A 37 9.02 -0.86 -1.61
CA TRP A 37 8.71 -1.01 -3.03
C TRP A 37 9.56 -2.15 -3.61
N THR A 38 8.91 -3.24 -4.02
CA THR A 38 9.55 -4.40 -4.62
C THR A 38 9.23 -4.43 -6.10
N THR A 39 10.24 -4.45 -6.95
CA THR A 39 10.07 -4.60 -8.41
C THR A 39 10.49 -5.98 -8.86
N SER A 40 9.59 -6.71 -9.51
CA SER A 40 9.95 -7.79 -10.43
C SER A 40 10.13 -7.22 -11.84
N ALA A 41 10.78 -7.96 -12.74
CA ALA A 41 11.25 -7.50 -14.05
C ALA A 41 10.26 -6.63 -14.87
N ALA A 42 8.95 -6.83 -14.72
CA ALA A 42 7.90 -6.06 -15.40
C ALA A 42 6.82 -5.48 -14.47
N HIS A 43 6.90 -5.65 -13.15
CA HIS A 43 5.86 -5.20 -12.22
C HIS A 43 6.44 -4.72 -10.89
N GLY A 44 5.91 -3.61 -10.37
CA GLY A 44 6.20 -3.12 -9.03
C GLY A 44 5.04 -3.43 -8.09
N VAL A 45 5.33 -3.97 -6.92
CA VAL A 45 4.37 -4.23 -5.85
C VAL A 45 4.91 -3.79 -4.50
N THR A 46 4.03 -3.34 -3.62
CA THR A 46 4.36 -2.97 -2.24
C THR A 46 3.85 -4.06 -1.30
N CYS A 47 4.58 -5.18 -1.23
CA CYS A 47 4.17 -6.32 -0.42
C CYS A 47 5.36 -6.96 0.29
N HIS A 48 5.23 -7.18 1.60
CA HIS A 48 6.22 -7.90 2.41
C HIS A 48 6.35 -9.38 2.00
N LEU A 49 5.32 -9.96 1.40
CA LEU A 49 5.37 -11.34 0.87
C LEU A 49 6.08 -11.43 -0.47
N ALA A 50 5.96 -10.40 -1.32
CA ALA A 50 6.53 -10.45 -2.66
C ALA A 50 8.04 -10.67 -2.63
N VAL A 51 8.75 -10.12 -1.64
CA VAL A 51 10.18 -10.35 -1.44
C VAL A 51 10.51 -11.84 -1.21
N THR A 52 9.59 -12.59 -0.62
CA THR A 52 9.74 -14.04 -0.35
C THR A 52 9.24 -14.92 -1.49
N GLN A 53 8.37 -14.39 -2.35
CA GLN A 53 7.73 -15.11 -3.46
C GLN A 53 8.39 -14.86 -4.82
N VAL A 54 9.54 -14.18 -4.89
CA VAL A 54 10.35 -14.04 -6.12
C VAL A 54 11.02 -15.38 -6.43
N GLY A 55 10.25 -16.38 -6.85
CA GLY A 55 10.78 -17.73 -7.07
C GLY A 55 9.78 -18.76 -7.61
N SER A 56 8.72 -18.35 -8.31
CA SER A 56 7.82 -19.28 -9.01
C SER A 56 7.49 -18.77 -10.40
#